data_AF-A0A2V1GPQ0-F1
#
_entry.id   AF-A0A2V1GPQ0-F1
#
_cell.length_a   1.000
_cell.length_b   1.000
_cell.length_c   1.000
_cell.angle_alpha   90.00
_cell.angle_beta   90.00
_cell.angle_gamma   90.00
#
_symmetry.space_group_name_H-M   'P 1'
#
loop_
_entity.id
_entity.type
_entity.pdbx_description
1 polymer ?
#
loop_
_entity_poly.entity_id
_entity_poly.type
_entity_poly.pdbx_seq_one_letter_code
_entity_poly.pdbx_strand_id
1 'polypeptide(L)'
;MNTLTSKLEQMAYGHATSQFISSDNDFEGTWYERYQFLADCVENSIDPDGWFAWAPFETWEWRDIVTSIDDEASSLVVTMKQALEYAKGGMVVSAINGSLDSDMNQLDMIQLLELGAKEQQ
;
A
#
# COMPACT_ATOMS: atom_id res chain seq x y z
N MET A 1 -18.40 -2.36 8.66
CA MET A 1 -18.69 -3.51 7.77
C MET A 1 -17.34 -4.19 7.49
N ASN A 2 -17.13 -5.46 7.86
CA ASN A 2 -15.79 -6.08 7.81
C ASN A 2 -15.60 -6.84 6.48
N THR A 3 -15.31 -6.11 5.41
CA THR A 3 -14.86 -6.68 4.14
C THR A 3 -13.45 -7.23 4.34
N LEU A 4 -13.20 -8.47 3.95
CA LEU A 4 -11.85 -9.06 3.97
C LEU A 4 -10.94 -8.30 3.00
N THR A 5 -10.32 -7.23 3.48
CA THR A 5 -9.32 -6.45 2.74
C THR A 5 -8.07 -7.32 2.55
N SER A 6 -7.65 -7.50 1.30
CA SER A 6 -6.46 -8.30 0.97
C SER A 6 -5.22 -7.71 1.63
N LYS A 7 -4.18 -8.54 1.85
CA LYS A 7 -2.95 -8.05 2.47
C LYS A 7 -2.28 -6.93 1.67
N LEU A 8 -2.41 -6.99 0.35
CA LEU A 8 -1.90 -5.98 -0.58
C LEU A 8 -2.65 -4.65 -0.42
N GLU A 9 -3.97 -4.68 -0.26
CA GLU A 9 -4.75 -3.48 0.06
C GLU A 9 -4.37 -2.94 1.44
N GLN A 10 -4.25 -3.78 2.48
CA GLN A 10 -3.80 -3.31 3.80
C GLN A 10 -2.43 -2.61 3.73
N MET A 11 -1.50 -3.14 2.92
CA MET A 11 -0.20 -2.52 2.69
C MET A 11 -0.31 -1.18 1.96
N ALA A 12 -1.13 -1.11 0.91
CA ALA A 12 -1.33 0.11 0.14
C ALA A 12 -1.96 1.23 0.99
N TYR A 13 -3.05 0.92 1.71
CA TYR A 13 -3.68 1.87 2.63
C TYR A 13 -2.75 2.26 3.77
N GLY A 14 -2.05 1.31 4.38
CA GLY A 14 -1.08 1.62 5.42
C GLY A 14 0.05 2.52 4.92
N HIS A 15 0.56 2.29 3.71
CA HIS A 15 1.58 3.15 3.12
C HIS A 15 1.04 4.56 2.85
N ALA A 16 -0.08 4.68 2.14
CA ALA A 16 -0.70 5.96 1.83
C ALA A 16 -0.95 6.77 3.11
N THR A 17 -1.55 6.16 4.12
CA THR A 17 -1.83 6.80 5.42
C THR A 17 -0.59 7.40 6.07
N SER A 18 0.54 6.67 6.04
CA SER A 18 1.79 7.14 6.62
C SER A 18 2.36 8.40 5.95
N GLN A 19 1.90 8.74 4.73
CA GLN A 19 2.30 9.96 4.02
C GLN A 19 1.50 11.19 4.47
N PHE A 20 0.28 11.02 4.96
CA PHE A 20 -0.62 12.13 5.27
C PHE A 20 -0.65 12.50 6.74
N ILE A 21 -0.51 11.54 7.66
CA ILE A 21 -0.83 11.76 9.07
C ILE A 21 0.26 11.26 10.03
N SER A 22 0.24 11.82 11.23
CA SER A 22 0.90 11.28 12.41
C SER A 22 -0.01 11.40 13.62
N SER A 23 0.29 10.60 14.64
CA SER A 23 -0.48 10.50 15.87
C SER A 23 0.49 10.55 17.05
N ASP A 24 0.34 11.54 17.93
CA ASP A 24 1.11 11.64 19.19
C ASP A 24 0.36 11.02 20.38
N ASN A 25 -0.73 10.27 20.11
CA ASN A 25 -1.68 9.81 21.11
C ASN A 25 -1.49 8.34 21.54
N ASP A 26 -0.27 7.81 21.46
CA ASP A 26 0.06 6.41 21.80
C ASP A 26 -0.79 5.34 21.06
N PHE A 27 -1.34 5.66 19.88
CA PHE A 27 -2.12 4.68 19.11
C PHE A 27 -1.29 3.41 18.84
N GLU A 28 -1.71 2.28 19.41
CA GLU A 28 -1.11 0.98 19.15
C GLU A 28 -1.75 0.36 17.91
N GLY A 29 -0.93 0.00 16.93
CA GLY A 29 -1.40 -0.64 15.70
C GLY A 29 -0.56 -0.28 14.49
N THR A 30 -0.97 -0.81 13.35
CA THR A 30 -0.43 -0.55 12.02
C THR A 30 -0.97 0.77 11.46
N TRP A 31 -0.34 1.26 10.39
CA TRP A 31 -0.88 2.41 9.65
C TRP A 31 -2.23 2.12 8.96
N TYR A 32 -2.50 0.87 8.61
CA TYR A 32 -3.80 0.47 8.07
C TYR A 32 -4.90 0.61 9.12
N GLU A 33 -4.66 0.14 10.35
CA GLU A 33 -5.61 0.30 11.45
C GLU A 33 -5.83 1.77 11.80
N ARG A 34 -4.80 2.61 11.64
CA ARG A 34 -4.96 4.06 11.78
C ARG A 34 -5.88 4.65 10.71
N TYR A 35 -5.74 4.22 9.46
CA TYR A 35 -6.67 4.63 8.41
C TYR A 35 -8.11 4.22 8.72
N GLN A 36 -8.33 2.97 9.16
CA GLN A 36 -9.67 2.52 9.53
C GLN A 36 -10.28 3.40 10.63
N PHE A 37 -9.49 3.72 11.65
CA PHE A 37 -9.92 4.63 12.71
C PHE A 37 -10.25 6.03 12.18
N LEU A 38 -9.38 6.62 11.35
CA LEU A 38 -9.61 7.94 10.78
C LEU A 38 -10.87 7.97 9.88
N ALA A 39 -11.06 6.94 9.05
CA ALA A 39 -12.24 6.80 8.20
C ALA A 39 -13.52 6.70 9.04
N ASP A 40 -13.50 5.92 10.13
CA ASP A 40 -14.61 5.81 11.07
C ASP A 40 -14.89 7.17 11.75
N CYS A 41 -13.86 7.91 12.17
CA CYS A 41 -14.00 9.27 12.70
C CYS A 41 -14.68 10.22 11.69
N VAL A 42 -14.22 10.23 10.44
CA VAL A 42 -14.80 11.06 9.37
C VAL A 42 -16.25 10.69 9.06
N GLU A 43 -16.58 9.39 9.00
CA GLU A 43 -17.95 8.91 8.77
C GLU A 43 -18.90 9.38 9.89
N ASN A 44 -18.41 9.38 11.14
CA ASN A 44 -19.19 9.78 12.31
C ASN A 44 -19.09 11.28 12.63
N SER A 45 -18.39 12.08 11.80
CA SER A 45 -18.14 13.51 12.04
C SER A 45 -17.48 13.80 13.41
N ILE A 46 -16.56 12.92 13.81
CA ILE A 46 -15.76 13.01 15.03
C ILE A 46 -14.35 13.47 14.65
N ASP A 47 -13.81 14.43 15.41
CA ASP A 47 -12.41 14.84 15.27
C ASP A 47 -11.48 13.78 15.89
N PRO A 48 -10.46 13.29 15.18
CA PRO A 48 -9.50 12.34 15.72
C PRO A 48 -8.53 13.04 16.69
N ASP A 49 -8.94 13.17 17.96
CA ASP A 49 -8.15 13.84 19.01
C ASP A 49 -6.69 13.33 19.08
N GLY A 50 -5.75 14.27 19.01
CA GLY A 50 -4.31 14.00 19.09
C GLY A 50 -3.67 13.53 17.78
N TRP A 51 -4.40 13.62 16.67
CA TRP A 51 -3.91 13.35 15.32
C TRP A 51 -3.62 14.66 14.60
N PHE A 52 -2.63 14.64 13.73
CA PHE A 52 -2.25 15.79 12.92
C PHE A 52 -1.84 15.34 11.53
N ALA A 53 -2.21 16.15 10.54
CA ALA A 53 -1.75 15.98 9.18
C ALA A 53 -0.31 16.52 9.04
N TRP A 54 0.53 15.83 8.27
CA TRP A 54 1.86 16.31 7.91
C TRP A 54 1.80 17.42 6.87
N ALA A 55 2.85 18.24 6.82
CA ALA A 55 3.06 19.15 5.70
C ALA A 55 3.05 18.41 4.35
N PRO A 56 2.37 18.93 3.32
CA PRO A 56 1.70 20.24 3.21
C PRO A 56 0.18 20.22 3.50
N PHE A 57 -0.33 19.23 4.21
CA PHE A 57 -1.76 18.94 4.38
C PHE A 57 -2.33 19.48 5.70
N GLU A 58 -1.60 20.30 6.45
CA GLU A 58 -1.98 20.72 7.82
C GLU A 58 -3.29 21.51 7.87
N THR A 59 -3.69 22.09 6.74
CA THR A 59 -4.91 22.90 6.60
C THR A 59 -6.05 22.16 5.93
N TRP A 60 -5.85 20.89 5.57
CA TRP A 60 -6.88 20.09 4.90
C TRP A 60 -7.90 19.56 5.90
N GLU A 61 -9.14 19.47 5.46
CA GLU A 61 -10.18 18.79 6.22
C GLU A 61 -9.91 17.28 6.25
N TRP A 62 -10.21 16.61 7.37
CA TRP A 62 -9.98 15.16 7.50
C TRP A 62 -10.66 14.34 6.40
N ARG A 63 -11.81 14.80 5.90
CA ARG A 63 -12.51 14.17 4.78
C ARG A 63 -11.69 14.21 3.49
N ASP A 64 -11.03 15.32 3.21
CA ASP A 64 -10.20 15.49 2.02
C ASP A 64 -8.92 14.64 2.14
N ILE A 65 -8.39 14.53 3.36
CA ILE A 65 -7.26 13.63 3.68
C ILE A 65 -7.64 12.16 3.46
N VAL A 66 -8.77 11.70 4.00
CA VAL A 66 -9.25 10.32 3.79
C VAL A 66 -9.45 10.03 2.30
N THR A 67 -10.10 10.95 1.57
CA THR A 67 -10.28 10.82 0.12
C THR A 67 -8.94 10.67 -0.61
N SER A 68 -7.93 11.44 -0.21
CA SER A 68 -6.60 11.39 -0.82
C SER A 68 -5.85 10.10 -0.49
N ILE A 69 -6.01 9.59 0.74
CA ILE A 69 -5.50 8.27 1.13
C ILE A 69 -6.15 7.17 0.28
N ASP A 70 -7.47 7.23 0.06
CA ASP A 70 -8.21 6.26 -0.76
C ASP A 70 -7.72 6.24 -2.21
N ASP A 71 -7.54 7.42 -2.80
CA ASP A 71 -7.03 7.58 -4.16
C ASP A 71 -5.60 7.05 -4.31
N GLU A 72 -4.72 7.41 -3.36
CA GLU A 72 -3.33 6.95 -3.37
C GLU A 72 -3.22 5.44 -3.13
N ALA A 73 -3.97 4.91 -2.17
CA ALA A 73 -4.03 3.47 -1.90
C ALA A 73 -4.55 2.71 -3.12
N SER A 74 -5.58 3.21 -3.80
CA SER A 74 -6.12 2.59 -5.02
C SER A 74 -5.07 2.54 -6.14
N SER A 75 -4.32 3.62 -6.33
CA SER A 75 -3.21 3.66 -7.30
C SER A 75 -2.08 2.70 -6.94
N LEU A 76 -1.72 2.61 -5.66
CA LEU A 76 -0.71 1.69 -5.14
C LEU A 76 -1.14 0.24 -5.33
N VAL A 77 -2.41 -0.10 -5.07
CA VAL A 77 -2.95 -1.45 -5.29
C VAL A 77 -2.78 -1.88 -6.74
N VAL A 78 -3.10 -1.00 -7.71
CA VAL A 78 -2.92 -1.28 -9.14
C VAL A 78 -1.44 -1.52 -9.45
N THR A 79 -0.57 -0.65 -8.95
CA THR A 79 0.88 -0.75 -9.16
C THR A 79 1.47 -2.04 -8.58
N MET A 80 1.10 -2.40 -7.35
CA MET A 80 1.56 -3.62 -6.69
C MET A 80 1.05 -4.87 -7.41
N LYS A 81 -0.21 -4.88 -7.88
CA LYS A 81 -0.75 -5.99 -8.69
C LYS A 81 0.02 -6.17 -9.99
N GLN A 82 0.33 -5.06 -10.68
CA GLN A 82 1.12 -5.10 -11.90
C GLN A 82 2.55 -5.61 -11.64
N ALA A 83 3.19 -5.13 -10.57
CA ALA A 83 4.51 -5.60 -10.14
C ALA A 83 4.53 -7.12 -9.85
N LEU A 84 3.48 -7.64 -9.20
CA LEU A 84 3.34 -9.08 -8.95
C LEU A 84 3.17 -9.88 -10.24
N GLU A 85 2.40 -9.38 -11.21
CA GLU A 85 2.23 -10.07 -12.49
C GLU A 85 3.53 -10.07 -13.30
N TYR A 86 4.30 -8.98 -13.29
CA TYR A 86 5.64 -8.95 -13.88
C TYR A 86 6.59 -9.89 -13.17
N ALA A 87 6.66 -9.87 -11.84
CA ALA A 87 7.52 -10.78 -11.09
C ALA A 87 7.19 -12.25 -11.40
N LYS A 88 5.90 -12.61 -11.45
CA LYS A 88 5.44 -13.93 -11.87
C LYS A 88 5.89 -14.29 -13.28
N GLY A 89 5.78 -13.37 -14.24
CA GLY A 89 6.28 -13.55 -15.61
C GLY A 89 7.80 -13.81 -15.64
N GLY A 90 8.58 -13.01 -14.92
CA GLY A 90 10.03 -13.18 -14.82
C GLY A 90 10.44 -14.50 -14.18
N MET A 91 9.68 -14.97 -13.19
CA MET A 91 9.91 -16.28 -12.56
C MET A 91 9.70 -17.41 -13.57
N VAL A 92 8.65 -17.34 -14.39
CA VAL A 92 8.39 -18.33 -15.45
C VAL A 92 9.52 -18.34 -16.47
N VAL A 93 9.96 -17.18 -16.95
CA VAL A 93 11.09 -17.07 -17.90
C VAL A 93 12.37 -17.65 -17.30
N SER A 94 12.65 -17.31 -16.04
CA SER A 94 13.85 -17.80 -15.33
C SER A 94 13.81 -19.31 -15.15
N ALA A 95 12.63 -19.88 -14.87
CA ALA A 95 12.44 -21.32 -14.77
C ALA A 95 12.66 -22.04 -16.11
N ILE A 96 12.11 -21.50 -17.20
CA ILE A 96 12.30 -22.04 -18.56
C ILE A 96 13.78 -22.03 -18.95
N ASN A 97 14.50 -20.96 -18.60
CA ASN A 97 15.92 -20.80 -18.92
C ASN A 97 16.87 -21.53 -17.95
N GLY A 98 16.33 -22.22 -16.94
CA GLY A 98 17.12 -22.91 -15.92
C GLY A 98 17.95 -21.98 -15.02
N SER A 99 17.62 -20.69 -14.99
CA SER A 99 18.29 -19.67 -14.17
C SER A 99 17.55 -19.37 -12.86
N LEU A 100 16.37 -19.94 -12.65
CA LEU A 100 15.68 -19.85 -11.38
C LEU A 100 16.37 -20.79 -10.37
N ASP A 101 17.17 -20.20 -9.49
CA ASP A 101 17.79 -20.95 -8.38
C ASP A 101 16.72 -21.42 -7.39
N SER A 102 16.99 -22.56 -6.76
CA SER A 102 16.19 -23.12 -5.67
C SER A 102 16.28 -22.33 -4.37
N ASP A 103 17.35 -21.53 -4.18
CA ASP A 103 17.46 -20.61 -3.04
C ASP A 103 16.69 -19.30 -3.31
N MET A 104 15.46 -19.26 -2.80
CA MET A 104 14.57 -18.11 -2.94
C MET A 104 15.12 -16.84 -2.25
N ASN A 105 16.12 -16.93 -1.36
CA ASN A 105 16.73 -15.77 -0.71
C ASN A 105 17.70 -15.01 -1.63
N GLN A 106 18.13 -15.63 -2.74
CA GLN A 106 19.00 -15.01 -3.74
C GLN A 106 18.21 -14.43 -4.92
N LEU A 107 16.87 -14.42 -4.85
CA LEU A 107 16.04 -13.89 -5.92
C LEU A 107 16.16 -12.37 -6.01
N ASP A 108 16.73 -11.92 -7.13
CA ASP A 108 16.69 -10.52 -7.52
C ASP A 108 15.29 -10.19 -8.07
N MET A 109 14.44 -9.66 -7.19
CA MET A 109 13.08 -9.25 -7.56
C MET A 109 13.08 -8.17 -8.65
N ILE A 110 14.05 -7.26 -8.68
CA ILE A 110 14.11 -6.21 -9.72
C ILE A 110 14.32 -6.87 -11.08
N GLN A 111 15.28 -7.81 -11.16
CA GLN A 111 15.53 -8.56 -12.38
C GLN A 111 14.28 -9.34 -12.85
N LEU A 112 13.54 -9.97 -11.93
CA LEU A 112 12.30 -10.68 -12.28
C LEU A 112 11.22 -9.74 -12.82
N LEU A 113 11.04 -8.56 -12.21
CA LEU A 113 10.11 -7.57 -12.74
C LEU A 113 10.51 -7.13 -14.15
N GLU A 114 11.79 -6.83 -14.40
CA GLU A 114 12.28 -6.42 -15.72
C GLU A 114 12.12 -7.51 -16.77
N LEU A 115 12.38 -8.77 -16.42
CA LEU A 115 12.20 -9.90 -17.31
C LEU A 115 10.71 -10.09 -17.67
N GLY A 116 9.82 -10.10 -16.67
CA GLY A 116 8.39 -10.27 -16.94
C GLY A 116 7.75 -9.09 -17.66
N ALA A 117 8.22 -7.86 -17.42
CA ALA A 117 7.74 -6.68 -18.14
C ALA A 117 8.09 -6.72 -19.64
N LYS A 118 9.24 -7.30 -20.01
CA LYS A 118 9.67 -7.46 -21.42
C LYS A 118 8.79 -8.45 -22.20
N GLU A 119 8.21 -9.44 -21.54
CA GLU A 119 7.35 -10.45 -22.17
C GLU A 119 5.90 -10.00 -22.36
N GLN A 120 5.49 -8.90 -21.72
CA GLN A 120 4.13 -8.34 -21.83
C GLN A 120 4.03 -7.20 -22.85
N GLN A 121 5.13 -6.88 -23.55
CA GLN A 121 5.21 -5.89 -24.64
C GLN A 121 5.16 -6.57 -26.01
#